data_AF-A0A7D9M7G2-F1
#
_entry.id   AF-A0A7D9M7G2-F1
#
_cell.length_a   1.000
_cell.length_b   1.000
_cell.length_c   1.000
_cell.angle_alpha   90.00
_cell.angle_beta   90.00
_cell.angle_gamma   90.00
#
_symmetry.space_group_name_H-M   'P 1'
#
loop_
_entity.id
_entity.type
_entity.pdbx_description
1 polymer ?
#
loop_
_entity_poly.entity_id
_entity_poly.type
_entity_poly.pdbx_seq_one_letter_code
_entity_poly.pdbx_strand_id
1 'polypeptide(L)'
;MDEKTKAATDLETRLTQLSLAVKRSQSIIESGKRVAINRHLEALQTTAKEASRCKLAVEAIKIVEKEDQTVINEWSNEIDAKFDAADEATIRLEKWLADADKAEQFVTQEEQLKFELKLHEKKLQMQAELAQSSVQKPETQK
;
A
#
# COMPACT_ATOMS: atom_id res chain seq x y z
N MET A 1 -21.60 -31.14 15.59
CA MET A 1 -20.90 -29.95 16.08
C MET A 1 -21.98 -28.92 16.38
N ASP A 2 -22.07 -28.46 17.63
CA ASP A 2 -22.99 -27.41 18.06
C ASP A 2 -22.56 -26.04 17.47
N GLU A 3 -23.50 -25.10 17.39
CA GLU A 3 -23.33 -23.82 16.70
C GLU A 3 -22.20 -22.97 17.30
N LYS A 4 -22.03 -23.00 18.63
CA LYS A 4 -20.94 -22.34 19.34
C LYS A 4 -19.58 -22.89 18.93
N THR A 5 -19.41 -24.21 18.95
CA THR A 5 -18.17 -24.86 18.52
C THR A 5 -17.82 -24.52 17.08
N LYS A 6 -18.80 -24.52 16.17
CA LYS A 6 -18.59 -24.14 14.78
C LYS A 6 -18.12 -22.69 14.64
N ALA A 7 -18.81 -21.74 15.27
CA ALA A 7 -18.45 -20.32 15.21
C ALA A 7 -17.05 -20.05 15.78
N ALA A 8 -16.69 -20.74 16.87
CA ALA A 8 -15.36 -20.64 17.47
C ALA A 8 -14.28 -21.20 16.53
N THR A 9 -14.50 -22.36 15.91
CA THR A 9 -13.56 -22.94 14.92
C THR A 9 -13.41 -22.05 13.70
N ASP A 10 -14.50 -21.44 13.21
CA ASP A 10 -14.45 -20.49 12.10
C ASP A 10 -13.61 -19.26 12.45
N LEU A 11 -13.81 -18.69 13.64
CA LEU A 11 -13.00 -17.57 14.14
C LEU A 11 -11.51 -17.94 14.23
N GLU A 12 -11.19 -19.08 14.86
CA GLU A 12 -9.82 -19.55 15.00
C GLU A 12 -9.14 -19.77 13.64
N THR A 13 -9.87 -20.34 12.68
CA THR A 13 -9.40 -20.52 11.30
C THR A 13 -9.07 -19.19 10.65
N ARG A 14 -9.94 -18.18 10.79
CA ARG A 14 -9.72 -16.85 10.21
C ARG A 14 -8.57 -16.10 10.88
N LEU A 15 -8.43 -16.18 12.20
CA LEU A 15 -7.29 -15.60 12.92
C LEU A 15 -5.98 -16.28 12.53
N THR A 16 -6.00 -17.59 12.28
CA THR A 16 -4.82 -18.32 11.80
C THR A 16 -4.43 -17.87 10.39
N GLN A 17 -5.41 -17.74 9.49
CA GLN A 17 -5.17 -17.19 8.14
C GLN A 17 -4.62 -15.77 8.20
N LEU A 18 -5.17 -14.92 9.08
CA LEU A 18 -4.71 -13.55 9.29
C LEU A 18 -3.26 -13.53 9.78
N SER A 19 -2.91 -14.33 10.79
CA SER A 19 -1.55 -14.44 11.31
C SER A 19 -0.55 -14.90 10.24
N LEU A 20 -0.94 -15.87 9.41
CA LEU A 20 -0.12 -16.32 8.29
C LEU A 20 0.09 -15.22 7.24
N ALA A 21 -0.96 -14.46 6.93
CA ALA A 21 -0.86 -13.34 5.99
C ALA A 21 0.08 -12.25 6.52
N VAL A 22 -0.03 -11.88 7.81
CA VAL A 22 0.86 -10.93 8.49
C VAL A 22 2.32 -11.36 8.39
N LYS A 23 2.61 -12.64 8.70
CA LYS A 23 3.99 -13.17 8.62
C LYS A 23 4.58 -13.08 7.21
N ARG A 24 3.76 -13.19 6.17
CA ARG A 24 4.21 -13.11 4.76
C ARG A 24 4.40 -11.69 4.26
N SER A 25 3.80 -10.68 4.92
CA SER A 25 3.82 -9.29 4.44
C SER A 25 5.22 -8.76 4.19
N GLN A 26 6.18 -9.07 5.07
CA GLN A 26 7.56 -8.60 4.93
C GLN A 26 8.23 -9.14 3.65
N SER A 27 8.12 -10.45 3.39
CA SER A 27 8.67 -11.06 2.17
C SER A 27 7.99 -10.53 0.90
N ILE A 28 6.71 -10.20 0.96
CA ILE A 28 5.98 -9.60 -0.17
C ILE A 28 6.47 -8.17 -0.44
N ILE A 29 6.70 -7.37 0.61
CA ILE A 29 7.30 -6.03 0.50
C ILE A 29 8.69 -6.12 -0.14
N GLU A 30 9.53 -7.04 0.33
CA GLU A 30 10.90 -7.26 -0.18
C GLU A 30 10.93 -7.68 -1.65
N SER A 31 9.85 -8.27 -2.16
CA SER A 31 9.76 -8.59 -3.59
C SER A 31 9.78 -7.35 -4.48
N GLY A 32 9.42 -6.17 -3.95
CA GLY A 32 9.33 -4.90 -4.68
C GLY A 32 8.25 -4.86 -5.76
N LYS A 33 7.44 -5.91 -5.88
CA LYS A 33 6.44 -6.04 -6.95
C LYS A 33 5.14 -5.38 -6.53
N ARG A 34 4.93 -4.14 -6.99
CA ARG A 34 3.74 -3.32 -6.69
C ARG A 34 2.41 -4.08 -6.80
N VAL A 35 2.21 -4.84 -7.88
CA VAL A 35 0.98 -5.63 -8.08
C VAL A 35 0.82 -6.73 -7.03
N ALA A 36 1.91 -7.40 -6.65
CA ALA A 36 1.87 -8.44 -5.62
C ALA A 36 1.57 -7.85 -4.24
N ILE A 37 2.13 -6.67 -3.94
CA ILE A 37 1.92 -5.92 -2.71
C ILE A 37 0.47 -5.45 -2.60
N ASN A 38 -0.11 -4.85 -3.66
CA ASN A 38 -1.52 -4.47 -3.71
C ASN A 38 -2.46 -5.67 -3.47
N ARG A 39 -2.24 -6.78 -4.20
CA ARG A 39 -3.06 -7.98 -4.03
C ARG A 39 -2.97 -8.55 -2.61
N HIS A 40 -1.79 -8.49 -2.00
CA HIS A 40 -1.59 -8.95 -0.62
C HIS A 40 -2.28 -8.03 0.39
N LEU A 41 -2.22 -6.71 0.19
CA LEU A 41 -2.95 -5.72 0.99
C LEU A 41 -4.46 -5.99 0.96
N GLU A 42 -5.05 -6.15 -0.22
CA GLU A 42 -6.47 -6.48 -0.38
C GLU A 42 -6.86 -7.78 0.32
N ALA A 43 -6.02 -8.83 0.17
CA ALA A 43 -6.24 -10.11 0.82
C ALA A 43 -6.16 -10.02 2.36
N LEU A 44 -5.21 -9.26 2.89
CA LEU A 44 -5.04 -9.03 4.33
C LEU A 44 -6.26 -8.31 4.90
N GLN A 45 -6.69 -7.21 4.29
CA GLN A 45 -7.88 -6.45 4.69
C GLN A 45 -9.15 -7.28 4.61
N THR A 46 -9.30 -8.11 3.57
CA THR A 46 -10.45 -9.01 3.42
C THR A 46 -10.45 -10.07 4.52
N THR A 47 -9.30 -10.69 4.80
CA THR A 47 -9.17 -11.70 5.86
C THR A 47 -9.46 -11.10 7.23
N ALA A 48 -9.01 -9.87 7.50
CA ALA A 48 -9.31 -9.16 8.75
C ALA A 48 -10.82 -8.89 8.90
N LYS A 49 -11.50 -8.43 7.83
CA LYS A 49 -12.96 -8.25 7.83
C LYS A 49 -13.70 -9.56 8.09
N GLU A 50 -13.27 -10.66 7.47
CA GLU A 50 -13.88 -11.98 7.70
C GLU A 50 -13.67 -12.47 9.14
N ALA A 51 -12.47 -12.31 9.70
CA ALA A 51 -12.18 -12.64 11.09
C ALA A 51 -13.03 -11.80 12.07
N SER A 52 -13.17 -10.50 11.80
CA SER A 52 -14.01 -9.59 12.60
C SER A 52 -15.49 -10.03 12.58
N ARG A 53 -16.00 -10.44 11.41
CA ARG A 53 -17.36 -11.01 11.31
C ARG A 53 -17.50 -12.30 12.14
N CYS A 54 -16.52 -13.19 12.11
CA CYS A 54 -16.52 -14.40 12.94
C CYS A 54 -16.46 -14.06 14.44
N LYS A 55 -15.70 -13.04 14.84
CA LYS A 55 -15.64 -12.54 16.22
C LYS A 55 -17.03 -12.11 16.68
N LEU A 56 -17.71 -11.25 15.91
CA LEU A 56 -19.06 -10.78 16.23
C LEU A 56 -20.07 -11.94 16.34
N ALA A 57 -19.93 -12.98 15.51
CA ALA A 57 -20.80 -14.16 15.60
C ALA A 57 -20.59 -14.94 16.91
N VAL A 58 -19.33 -15.14 17.33
CA VAL A 58 -19.03 -15.79 18.62
C VAL A 58 -19.52 -14.93 19.79
N GLU A 59 -19.31 -13.62 19.72
CA GLU A 59 -19.78 -12.67 20.74
C GLU A 59 -21.31 -12.72 20.91
N ALA A 60 -22.06 -12.72 19.80
CA ALA A 60 -23.51 -12.85 19.82
C ALA A 60 -23.97 -14.15 20.52
N ILE A 61 -23.29 -15.27 20.28
CA ILE A 61 -23.57 -16.54 20.95
C ILE A 61 -23.31 -16.43 22.45
N LYS A 62 -22.16 -15.88 22.87
CA LYS A 62 -21.83 -15.66 24.29
C LYS A 62 -22.87 -14.80 25.01
N ILE A 63 -23.38 -13.77 24.34
CA ILE A 63 -24.46 -12.90 24.86
C ILE A 63 -25.76 -13.69 25.01
N VAL A 64 -26.15 -14.49 24.01
CA VAL A 64 -27.37 -15.33 24.05
C VAL A 64 -27.28 -16.35 25.20
N GLU A 65 -26.10 -16.92 25.42
CA GLU A 65 -25.82 -17.84 26.52
C GLU A 65 -25.70 -17.16 27.88
N LYS A 66 -25.82 -15.83 27.93
CA LYS A 66 -25.72 -15.02 29.15
C LYS A 66 -24.39 -15.24 29.89
N GLU A 67 -23.30 -15.41 29.13
CA GLU A 67 -21.96 -15.34 29.71
C GLU A 67 -21.76 -13.97 30.39
N ASP A 68 -20.92 -13.94 31.43
CA ASP A 68 -20.64 -12.71 32.17
C ASP A 68 -20.03 -11.63 31.26
N GLN A 69 -20.51 -10.39 31.39
CA GLN A 69 -20.07 -9.29 30.53
C GLN A 69 -18.56 -9.02 30.65
N THR A 70 -17.99 -9.19 31.84
CA THR A 70 -16.54 -9.02 32.06
C THR A 70 -15.77 -10.06 31.29
N VAL A 71 -16.22 -11.33 31.32
CA VAL A 71 -15.62 -12.44 30.57
C VAL A 71 -15.72 -12.21 29.06
N ILE A 72 -16.86 -11.71 28.57
CA ILE A 72 -17.02 -11.36 27.15
C ILE A 72 -16.04 -10.24 26.75
N ASN A 73 -15.91 -9.20 27.58
CA ASN A 73 -15.02 -8.07 27.30
C ASN A 73 -13.55 -8.48 27.31
N GLU A 74 -13.12 -9.27 28.29
CA GLU A 74 -11.75 -9.79 28.39
C GLU A 74 -11.41 -10.62 27.14
N TRP A 75 -12.29 -11.57 26.78
CA TRP A 75 -12.14 -12.36 25.56
C TRP A 75 -12.08 -11.47 24.31
N SER A 76 -12.97 -10.47 24.19
CA SER A 76 -12.98 -9.56 23.04
C SER A 76 -11.65 -8.82 22.91
N ASN A 77 -11.12 -8.30 24.01
CA ASN A 77 -9.85 -7.57 24.03
C ASN A 77 -8.66 -8.46 23.64
N GLU A 78 -8.64 -9.72 24.08
CA GLU A 78 -7.61 -10.69 23.65
C GLU A 78 -7.64 -10.96 22.14
N ILE A 79 -8.83 -10.97 21.55
CA ILE A 79 -9.00 -11.13 20.11
C ILE A 79 -8.61 -9.85 19.36
N ASP A 80 -8.95 -8.67 19.89
CA ASP A 80 -8.57 -7.37 19.30
C ASP A 80 -7.04 -7.20 19.24
N ALA A 81 -6.31 -7.63 20.27
CA ALA A 81 -4.84 -7.64 20.25
C ALA A 81 -4.24 -8.47 19.09
N LYS A 82 -4.98 -9.43 18.53
CA LYS A 82 -4.53 -10.21 17.36
C LYS A 82 -4.74 -9.45 16.05
N PHE A 83 -5.64 -8.47 16.01
CA PHE A 83 -5.86 -7.60 14.86
C PHE A 83 -4.79 -6.51 14.74
N ASP A 84 -4.23 -6.03 15.86
CA ASP A 84 -3.17 -5.01 15.87
C ASP A 84 -1.99 -5.36 14.94
N ALA A 85 -1.56 -6.63 14.93
CA ALA A 85 -0.48 -7.08 14.06
C ALA A 85 -0.84 -7.04 12.57
N ALA A 86 -2.12 -7.22 12.23
CA ALA A 86 -2.63 -7.07 10.87
C ALA A 86 -2.74 -5.61 10.46
N ASP A 87 -3.13 -4.72 11.36
CA ASP A 87 -3.18 -3.29 11.12
C ASP A 87 -1.78 -2.73 10.87
N GLU A 88 -0.80 -3.12 11.69
CA GLU A 88 0.62 -2.75 11.49
C GLU A 88 1.20 -3.30 10.17
N ALA A 89 0.77 -4.49 9.75
CA ALA A 89 1.16 -5.02 8.44
C ALA A 89 0.51 -4.23 7.29
N THR A 90 -0.76 -3.83 7.44
CA THR A 90 -1.51 -3.01 6.48
C THR A 90 -0.82 -1.64 6.30
N ILE A 91 -0.50 -0.96 7.40
CA ILE A 91 0.20 0.34 7.41
C ILE A 91 1.53 0.24 6.65
N ARG A 92 2.31 -0.83 6.87
CA ARG A 92 3.60 -1.02 6.17
C ARG A 92 3.44 -1.21 4.66
N LEU A 93 2.44 -1.98 4.23
CA LEU A 93 2.14 -2.21 2.81
C LEU A 93 1.68 -0.90 2.13
N GLU A 94 0.77 -0.17 2.77
CA GLU A 94 0.28 1.13 2.28
C GLU A 94 1.40 2.16 2.19
N LYS A 95 2.24 2.24 3.21
CA LYS A 95 3.41 3.12 3.22
C LYS A 95 4.36 2.80 2.06
N TRP A 96 4.66 1.53 1.84
CA TRP A 96 5.53 1.12 0.73
C TRP A 96 4.95 1.56 -0.62
N LEU A 97 3.65 1.37 -0.82
CA LEU A 97 2.97 1.77 -2.06
C LEU A 97 3.01 3.29 -2.26
N ALA A 98 2.75 4.06 -1.21
CA ALA A 98 2.82 5.52 -1.26
C ALA A 98 4.23 6.03 -1.52
N ASP A 99 5.25 5.39 -0.95
CA ASP A 99 6.65 5.75 -1.18
C ASP A 99 7.09 5.39 -2.62
N ALA A 100 6.61 4.26 -3.16
CA ALA A 100 6.82 3.89 -4.56
C ALA A 100 6.18 4.91 -5.52
N ASP A 101 4.97 5.38 -5.24
CA ASP A 101 4.29 6.42 -6.02
C ASP A 101 5.08 7.73 -6.05
N LYS A 102 5.56 8.18 -4.88
CA LYS A 102 6.38 9.39 -4.80
C LYS A 102 7.67 9.24 -5.61
N ALA A 103 8.35 8.09 -5.51
CA ALA A 103 9.58 7.85 -6.25
C ALA A 103 9.35 7.91 -7.77
N GLU A 104 8.27 7.31 -8.27
CA GLU A 104 7.90 7.35 -9.70
C GLU A 104 7.58 8.78 -10.16
N GLN A 105 6.88 9.56 -9.34
CA GLN A 105 6.61 10.99 -9.62
C GLN A 105 7.89 11.82 -9.67
N PHE A 106 8.82 11.61 -8.73
CA PHE A 106 10.11 12.31 -8.72
C PHE A 106 10.93 12.03 -9.98
N VAL A 107 11.01 10.77 -10.41
CA VAL A 107 11.72 10.40 -11.65
C VAL A 107 11.08 11.10 -12.85
N THR A 108 9.75 11.08 -12.95
CA THR A 108 9.03 11.73 -14.04
C THR A 108 9.29 13.24 -14.08
N GLN A 109 9.25 13.91 -12.91
CA GLN A 109 9.54 15.34 -12.82
C GLN A 109 11.00 15.68 -13.17
N GLU A 110 11.94 14.84 -12.75
CA GLU A 110 13.36 15.02 -13.07
C GLU A 110 13.61 14.89 -14.59
N GLU A 111 12.96 13.91 -15.24
CA GLU A 111 13.03 13.75 -16.70
C GLU A 111 12.43 14.94 -17.45
N GLN A 112 11.30 15.47 -16.98
CA GLN A 112 10.69 16.68 -17.54
C GLN A 112 11.63 17.89 -17.42
N LEU A 113 12.21 18.14 -16.25
CA LEU A 113 13.17 19.22 -16.04
C LEU A 113 14.41 19.07 -16.93
N LYS A 114 14.94 17.85 -17.07
CA LYS A 114 16.07 17.56 -17.98
C LYS A 114 15.73 17.87 -19.43
N PHE A 115 14.50 17.56 -19.86
CA PHE A 115 14.04 17.88 -21.21
C PHE A 115 13.91 19.40 -21.42
N GLU A 116 13.32 20.11 -20.47
CA GLU A 116 13.18 21.57 -20.52
C GLU A 116 14.54 22.29 -20.57
N LEU A 117 15.49 21.86 -19.74
CA LEU A 117 16.86 22.41 -19.75
C LEU A 117 17.53 22.21 -21.12
N LYS A 118 17.45 21.01 -21.70
CA LYS A 118 17.99 20.72 -23.03
C LYS A 118 17.31 21.55 -24.12
N LEU A 119 16.00 21.76 -24.02
CA LEU A 119 15.25 22.59 -24.95
C LEU A 119 15.70 24.05 -24.86
N HIS A 120 15.87 24.57 -23.65
CA HIS A 120 16.36 25.93 -23.42
C HIS A 120 17.79 26.13 -23.94
N GLU A 121 18.69 25.19 -23.66
CA GLU A 121 20.07 25.20 -24.15
C GLU A 121 20.12 25.22 -25.70
N LYS A 122 19.35 24.36 -26.36
CA LYS A 122 19.27 24.36 -27.83
C LYS A 122 18.72 25.67 -28.41
N LYS A 123 17.72 26.29 -27.75
CA LYS A 123 17.19 27.59 -28.18
C LYS A 123 18.27 28.67 -28.12
N LEU A 124 19.07 28.70 -27.06
CA LEU A 124 20.19 29.65 -26.92
C LEU A 124 21.27 29.41 -27.98
N GLN A 125 21.63 28.15 -28.25
CA GLN A 125 22.59 27.81 -29.31
C GLN A 125 22.11 28.29 -30.69
N MET A 126 20.85 28.02 -31.06
CA MET A 126 20.28 28.50 -32.32
C MET A 126 20.25 30.03 -32.41
N GLN A 127 19.93 30.74 -31.32
CA GLN A 127 19.97 32.21 -31.31
C GLN A 127 21.40 32.73 -31.50
N ALA A 128 22.39 32.09 -30.87
CA ALA A 128 23.80 32.44 -31.05
C ALA A 128 24.27 32.18 -32.49
N GLU A 129 23.90 31.04 -33.08
CA GLU A 129 24.20 30.70 -34.48
C GLU A 129 23.56 31.70 -35.46
N LEU A 130 22.29 32.07 -35.25
CA LEU A 130 21.61 33.08 -36.06
C LEU A 130 22.28 34.45 -35.96
N ALA A 131 22.69 34.86 -34.76
CA ALA A 131 23.43 36.10 -34.55
C ALA A 131 24.79 36.07 -35.27
N GLN A 132 25.54 34.97 -35.18
CA GLN A 132 26.83 34.82 -35.89
C GLN A 132 26.65 34.79 -37.42
N SER A 133 25.60 34.14 -37.92
CA SER A 133 25.27 34.07 -39.35
C SER A 133 24.85 35.42 -39.93
N SER A 134 24.22 36.28 -39.11
CA SER A 134 23.85 37.64 -39.51
C SER A 134 25.04 38.60 -39.61
N VAL A 135 26.14 38.32 -38.89
CA VAL A 135 27.40 39.11 -38.93
C VAL A 135 28.31 38.67 -40.09
N GLN A 136 28.17 37.43 -40.59
CA GLN A 136 28.96 36.88 -41.70
C GLN A 136 28.38 37.10 -43.12
N LYS A 137 27.46 38.06 -43.31
CA LYS A 137 27.16 38.59 -44.66
C LYS A 137 27.98 39.88 -44.91
N PRO A 138 29.27 39.82 -45.27
CA PRO A 138 29.90 40.91 -45.99
C PRO A 138 29.50 40.83 -47.46
N GLU A 139 28.99 41.95 -47.94
CA GLU A 139 29.15 42.50 -49.30
C GLU A 139 29.41 41.49 -50.42
N THR A 140 28.42 41.33 -51.30
CA THR A 140 28.72 41.00 -52.70
C THR A 140 27.58 41.51 -53.58
N GLN A 141 27.76 42.71 -54.17
CA GLN A 141 28.09 42.88 -55.58
C GLN A 141 27.69 44.27 -56.13
N LYS A 142 28.72 44.91 -56.72
CA LYS A 142 28.74 45.93 -57.80
C LYS A 142 28.35 47.37 -57.48
#